data_AF-A0A356TFP2-F1
#
_entry.id   AF-A0A356TFP2-F1
#
_cell.length_a   1.000
_cell.length_b   1.000
_cell.length_c   1.000
_cell.angle_alpha   90.00
_cell.angle_beta   90.00
_cell.angle_gamma   90.00
#
_symmetry.space_group_name_H-M   'P 1'
#
loop_
_entity.id
_entity.type
_entity.pdbx_description
1 polymer ?
#
loop_
_entity_poly.entity_id
_entity_poly.type
_entity_poly.pdbx_seq_one_letter_code
_entity_poly.pdbx_strand_id
1 'polypeptide(L)'
;MGGRGADGTDLCASEGFYGDGVCDSFCPSPDEDCGACPDASDPAVRYVFTDVFACAAALFACEPGETLFSDECGCGCIAEASACPDPTDPAVRYV
;
A
#
# COMPACT_ATOMS: atom_id res chain seq x y z
N MET A 1 -6.67 -21.20 -11.14
CA MET A 1 -5.39 -20.46 -11.02
C MET A 1 -5.67 -19.34 -10.02
N GLY A 2 -5.10 -19.40 -8.82
CA GLY A 2 -5.47 -18.47 -7.75
C GLY A 2 -5.13 -18.92 -6.32
N GLY A 3 -4.02 -19.62 -6.10
CA GLY A 3 -3.50 -19.97 -4.75
C GLY A 3 -4.45 -20.77 -3.84
N ARG A 4 -5.59 -21.24 -4.36
CA ARG A 4 -6.65 -21.91 -3.60
C ARG A 4 -6.82 -23.35 -4.06
N GLY A 5 -6.79 -24.26 -3.10
CA GLY A 5 -7.01 -25.69 -3.28
C GLY A 5 -8.44 -26.01 -3.74
N ALA A 6 -8.63 -27.20 -4.31
CA ALA A 6 -9.95 -27.66 -4.78
C ALA A 6 -10.96 -27.87 -3.64
N ASP A 7 -10.46 -28.06 -2.43
CA ASP A 7 -11.18 -28.14 -1.15
C ASP A 7 -11.43 -26.76 -0.52
N GLY A 8 -10.96 -25.69 -1.17
CA GLY A 8 -11.08 -24.32 -0.70
C GLY A 8 -9.97 -23.87 0.24
N THR A 9 -8.96 -24.73 0.49
CA THR A 9 -7.80 -24.42 1.35
C THR A 9 -6.96 -23.30 0.74
N ASP A 10 -6.47 -22.39 1.59
CA ASP A 10 -5.52 -21.35 1.21
C ASP A 10 -4.11 -21.96 1.15
N LEU A 11 -3.65 -22.26 -0.07
CA LEU A 11 -2.35 -22.88 -0.28
C LEU A 11 -1.22 -21.89 -0.02
N CYS A 12 -1.48 -20.59 -0.17
CA CYS A 12 -0.48 -19.57 0.12
C CYS A 12 -0.20 -19.47 1.61
N ALA A 13 -1.23 -19.60 2.44
CA ALA A 13 -1.05 -19.72 3.88
C ALA A 13 -0.44 -21.06 4.31
N SER A 14 -0.75 -22.17 3.63
CA SER A 14 -0.25 -23.50 4.03
C SER A 14 1.21 -23.74 3.64
N GLU A 15 1.59 -23.28 2.46
CA GLU A 15 2.95 -23.46 1.94
C GLU A 15 3.88 -22.31 2.35
N GLY A 16 3.32 -21.24 2.94
CA GLY A 16 4.07 -20.08 3.41
C GLY A 16 4.57 -19.21 2.27
N PHE A 17 3.73 -19.00 1.25
CA PHE A 17 4.00 -18.05 0.16
C PHE A 17 3.81 -16.60 0.63
N TYR A 18 2.92 -16.34 1.59
CA TYR A 18 2.84 -15.04 2.27
C TYR A 18 4.07 -14.80 3.15
N GLY A 19 4.79 -13.69 2.96
CA GLY A 19 5.92 -13.34 3.82
C GLY A 19 7.23 -14.08 3.49
N ASP A 20 7.31 -14.71 2.30
CA ASP A 20 8.45 -15.52 1.83
C ASP A 20 9.53 -14.73 1.06
N GLY A 21 9.29 -13.46 0.79
CA GLY A 21 10.17 -12.55 0.06
C GLY A 21 9.98 -12.54 -1.47
N VAL A 22 8.93 -13.17 -1.99
CA VAL A 22 8.57 -13.22 -3.41
C VAL A 22 7.13 -12.70 -3.61
N CYS A 23 6.93 -11.85 -4.61
CA CYS A 23 5.60 -11.34 -4.94
C CYS A 23 4.68 -12.41 -5.54
N ASP A 24 3.85 -13.04 -4.71
CA ASP A 24 2.93 -14.10 -5.14
C ASP A 24 1.50 -13.59 -5.41
N SER A 25 1.37 -12.74 -6.44
CA SER A 25 0.10 -12.17 -6.93
C SER A 25 -0.98 -13.20 -7.34
N PHE A 26 -0.64 -14.48 -7.40
CA PHE A 26 -1.60 -15.56 -7.66
C PHE A 26 -2.36 -15.98 -6.39
N CYS A 27 -1.97 -15.49 -5.22
CA CYS A 27 -2.57 -15.85 -3.95
C CYS A 27 -3.97 -15.24 -3.74
N PRO A 28 -4.84 -15.88 -2.93
CA PRO A 28 -6.20 -15.40 -2.69
C PRO A 28 -6.24 -14.08 -1.90
N SER A 29 -5.34 -13.92 -0.92
CA SER A 29 -5.05 -12.66 -0.24
C SER A 29 -3.85 -11.95 -0.89
N PRO A 30 -3.75 -10.61 -0.78
CA PRO A 30 -2.58 -9.85 -1.20
C PRO A 30 -1.32 -10.33 -0.48
N ASP A 31 -0.21 -10.42 -1.20
CA ASP A 31 1.07 -10.79 -0.63
C ASP A 31 1.82 -9.57 -0.07
N GLU A 32 2.37 -9.70 1.13
CA GLU A 32 3.15 -8.67 1.82
C GLU A 32 4.52 -8.44 1.13
N ASP A 33 5.06 -9.46 0.47
CA ASP A 33 6.34 -9.39 -0.26
C ASP A 33 6.22 -8.95 -1.70
N CYS A 34 5.01 -8.67 -2.16
CA CYS A 34 4.83 -7.88 -3.37
C CYS A 34 5.47 -6.48 -3.29
N GLY A 35 6.02 -6.11 -2.12
CA GLY A 35 7.25 -5.36 -2.01
C GLY A 35 7.12 -3.85 -2.23
N ALA A 36 7.50 -3.08 -1.21
CA ALA A 36 7.83 -1.64 -1.20
C ALA A 36 6.79 -0.64 -1.72
N CYS A 37 5.67 -1.11 -2.26
CA CYS A 37 4.57 -0.25 -2.61
C CYS A 37 3.94 0.28 -1.32
N PRO A 38 3.80 1.61 -1.17
CA PRO A 38 3.02 2.18 -0.09
C PRO A 38 1.66 1.47 0.01
N ASP A 39 1.25 1.05 1.20
CA ASP A 39 0.00 0.30 1.38
C ASP A 39 -1.17 1.19 0.95
N ALA A 40 -1.90 0.78 -0.10
CA ALA A 40 -3.00 1.58 -0.64
C ALA A 40 -4.22 1.67 0.31
N SER A 41 -4.25 0.86 1.37
CA SER A 41 -5.26 0.90 2.43
C SER A 41 -4.86 1.83 3.57
N ASP A 42 -3.59 2.25 3.65
CA ASP A 42 -3.14 3.22 4.62
C ASP A 42 -3.72 4.61 4.26
N PRO A 43 -4.48 5.26 5.16
CA PRO A 43 -5.03 6.59 4.91
C PRO A 43 -3.96 7.67 4.70
N ALA A 44 -2.70 7.43 5.10
CA ALA A 44 -1.57 8.31 4.84
C ALA A 44 -1.05 8.19 3.39
N VAL A 45 -1.46 7.16 2.64
CA VAL A 45 -0.98 6.89 1.28
C VAL A 45 -2.05 7.29 0.26
N ARG A 46 -1.70 8.20 -0.64
CA ARG A 46 -2.58 8.65 -1.73
C ARG A 46 -1.94 8.38 -3.09
N TYR A 47 -2.37 7.31 -3.74
CA TYR A 47 -2.00 7.03 -5.13
C TYR A 47 -2.68 7.99 -6.11
N VAL A 48 -1.90 8.51 -7.06
CA VAL A 48 -2.42 9.24 -8.22
C VAL A 48 -2.56 8.27 -9.40
N PHE A 49 -1.52 7.47 -9.66
CA PHE A 49 -1.54 6.39 -10.64
C PHE A 49 -0.75 5.19 -10.13
N THR A 50 -1.22 3.99 -10.44
CA THR A 50 -0.50 2.72 -10.22
C THR A 50 0.26 2.25 -11.46
N ASP A 51 0.16 2.99 -12.57
CA ASP A 51 0.88 2.70 -13.81
C ASP A 51 2.10 3.62 -13.96
N VAL A 52 3.27 3.01 -14.17
CA VAL A 52 4.56 3.71 -14.25
C VAL A 52 4.63 4.69 -15.44
N PHE A 53 3.94 4.40 -16.54
CA PHE A 53 3.94 5.29 -17.72
C PHE A 53 3.00 6.48 -17.53
N ALA A 54 1.85 6.26 -16.91
CA ALA A 54 0.94 7.32 -16.51
C ALA A 54 1.62 8.26 -15.51
N CYS A 55 2.41 7.73 -14.58
CA CYS A 55 3.20 8.52 -13.64
C CYS A 55 4.22 9.43 -14.32
N ALA A 56 4.94 8.94 -15.32
CA ALA A 56 5.89 9.74 -16.07
C ALA A 56 5.23 10.88 -16.88
N ALA A 57 3.96 10.73 -17.24
CA ALA A 57 3.19 11.73 -17.99
C ALA A 57 2.37 12.68 -17.07
N ALA A 58 2.14 12.28 -15.82
CA ALA A 58 1.32 13.04 -14.88
C ALA A 58 2.07 14.26 -14.33
N LEU A 59 1.36 15.39 -14.22
CA LEU A 59 1.82 16.58 -13.52
C LEU A 59 0.97 16.78 -12.27
N PHE A 60 1.48 16.33 -11.13
CA PHE A 60 0.84 16.51 -9.83
C PHE A 60 1.86 17.00 -8.80
N ALA A 61 1.34 17.61 -7.73
CA ALA A 61 2.12 18.02 -6.58
C ALA A 61 1.42 17.49 -5.31
N CYS A 62 2.22 17.24 -4.28
CA CYS A 62 1.70 16.82 -2.98
C CYS A 62 1.34 18.04 -2.11
N GLU A 63 0.44 17.82 -1.16
CA GLU A 63 0.06 18.84 -0.18
C GLU A 63 1.24 19.11 0.80
N PRO A 64 1.28 20.28 1.46
CA PRO A 64 2.32 20.56 2.43
C PRO A 64 2.30 19.54 3.59
N GLY A 65 3.42 18.86 3.81
CA GLY A 65 3.56 17.79 4.81
C GLY A 65 3.52 16.37 4.22
N GLU A 66 3.26 16.25 2.92
CA GLU A 66 3.37 15.00 2.17
C GLU A 66 4.71 14.91 1.42
N THR A 67 5.20 13.68 1.27
CA THR A 67 6.34 13.33 0.42
C THR A 67 5.86 12.66 -0.85
N LEU A 68 6.46 13.01 -1.99
CA LEU A 68 6.15 12.38 -3.27
C LEU A 68 6.89 11.05 -3.40
N PHE A 69 6.20 10.02 -3.87
CA PHE A 69 6.80 8.76 -4.30
C PHE A 69 6.47 8.49 -5.77
N SER A 70 7.39 7.84 -6.49
CA SER A 70 7.22 7.46 -7.88
C SER A 70 8.19 6.32 -8.20
N ASP A 71 7.69 5.09 -8.08
CA ASP A 71 8.47 3.88 -8.15
C ASP A 71 7.77 2.85 -9.06
N GLU A 72 8.24 1.61 -9.08
CA GLU A 72 7.64 0.52 -9.86
C GLU A 72 6.17 0.23 -9.49
N CYS A 73 5.77 0.67 -8.29
CA CYS A 73 4.42 0.60 -7.76
C CYS A 73 3.46 1.65 -8.34
N GLY A 74 3.99 2.69 -9.00
CA GLY A 74 3.26 3.87 -9.41
C GLY A 74 3.71 5.11 -8.63
N CYS A 75 2.83 6.09 -8.54
CA CYS A 75 3.17 7.41 -8.04
C CYS A 75 2.03 8.04 -7.25
N GLY A 76 2.42 8.83 -6.27
CA GLY A 76 1.48 9.48 -5.39
C GLY A 76 2.17 10.27 -4.30
N CYS A 77 1.43 10.48 -3.23
CA CYS A 77 1.88 11.24 -2.08
C CYS A 77 1.69 10.41 -0.82
N ILE A 78 2.68 10.40 0.06
CA ILE A 78 2.62 9.79 1.37
C ILE A 78 2.69 10.93 2.38
N ALA A 79 1.64 11.10 3.16
CA ALA A 79 1.72 11.94 4.34
C ALA A 79 2.75 11.30 5.28
N GLU A 80 3.84 12.02 5.55
CA GLU A 80 4.60 11.74 6.78
C GLU A 80 3.56 11.86 7.87
N ALA A 81 3.32 10.78 8.63
CA ALA A 81 2.27 10.69 9.64
C ALA A 81 2.23 12.00 10.39
N SER A 82 1.31 12.86 9.94
CA SER A 82 1.42 14.25 10.30
C SER A 82 1.16 14.27 11.78
N ALA A 83 1.86 15.14 12.49
CA ALA A 83 1.55 15.50 13.86
C ALA A 83 0.14 16.09 14.04
N CYS A 84 -0.79 15.85 13.10
CA CYS A 84 -2.23 15.82 13.30
C CYS A 84 -2.49 14.85 14.44
N PRO A 85 -2.76 15.37 15.64
CA PRO A 85 -3.02 14.50 16.76
C PRO A 85 -4.30 13.74 16.45
N ASP A 86 -4.30 12.42 16.68
CA ASP A 86 -5.48 11.59 16.47
C ASP A 86 -6.66 12.21 17.24
N PRO A 87 -7.80 12.53 16.60
CA PRO A 87 -8.93 13.16 17.27
C PRO A 87 -9.57 12.27 18.35
N THR A 88 -9.24 10.99 18.36
CA THR A 88 -9.64 10.02 19.38
C THR A 88 -8.60 9.82 20.46
N ASP A 89 -7.39 10.39 20.34
CA ASP A 89 -6.39 10.39 21.40
C ASP A 89 -6.88 11.29 22.56
N PRO A 90 -7.07 10.74 23.78
CA PRO A 90 -7.53 11.50 24.94
C PRO A 90 -6.56 12.59 25.39
N ALA A 91 -5.31 12.57 24.93
CA ALA A 91 -4.33 13.64 25.16
C ALA A 91 -4.57 14.87 24.26
N VAL A 92 -5.45 14.79 23.28
CA VAL A 92 -5.74 15.85 22.30
C VAL A 92 -6.98 16.62 22.72
N ARG A 93 -6.84 17.94 22.91
CA ARG A 93 -7.97 18.84 23.16
C ARG A 93 -7.99 19.99 22.17
N TYR A 94 -9.05 20.06 21.38
CA TYR A 94 -9.38 21.21 20.54
C TYR A 94 -10.05 22.28 21.42
N VAL A 95 -9.52 23.50 21.40
CA VAL A 95 -10.02 24.66 22.17
C VAL A 95 -10.81 25.61 21.30
#